data_AF-A0A0D3J2T9-F1
#
_entry.id   AF-A0A0D3J2T9-F1
#
_cell.length_a   1.000
_cell.length_b   1.000
_cell.length_c   1.000
_cell.angle_alpha   90.00
_cell.angle_beta   90.00
_cell.angle_gamma   90.00
#
_symmetry.space_group_name_H-M   'P 1'
#
loop_
_entity.id
_entity.type
_entity.pdbx_description
1 polymer ?
#
loop_
_entity_poly.entity_id
_entity_poly.type
_entity_poly.pdbx_seq_one_letter_code
_entity_poly.pdbx_strand_id
1 'polypeptide(L)'
;MRWRFRRLSTAAAAPALPPQYLQQLNPQLWDRATHQRNHVRVDAATGSKLVSQPRLPPPDEAAFPAGYLDAVRQPHAVVATPPPSQGVFRPPPLALWTGDSFSPPTIRFEELMCEKGGGEAAEWLLSQLYSAGLCLVTQTPPTEKGMRDLSRTVTGGYPTPPAEAVRHGHPTQSNGSDSGPYRTLYGAVWSTSVGGQPSGTSTADSAYSSVSLPLHTDMTYHATPPGLQLFNMASPAPDGSGALRPEMRHTRLACGASTYLDGFAAAHRLRDADPAAFATLRRVVFGYRSATGWHLEAAGPVLSVDPFDEKTLTGIRHNDLDRLPPRPPASVRDVDGWRAAGSQAAGAYAEVERALAAWDAVLEEPGRRLTLSLREGDCTVVHNHRVMHGRESFSLQGEGEARSIIGCYTGVDELRSRWRAETMLVRVKPLKF
;
A
#
# COMPACT_ATOMS: atom_id res chain seq x y z
N MET A 1 8.91 38.04 -14.89
CA MET A 1 7.73 38.22 -14.02
C MET A 1 7.99 37.56 -12.68
N ARG A 2 8.12 38.33 -11.60
CA ARG A 2 8.32 37.81 -10.23
C ARG A 2 6.96 37.47 -9.63
N TRP A 3 6.70 36.18 -9.36
CA TRP A 3 5.52 35.74 -8.63
C TRP A 3 5.61 36.25 -7.18
N ARG A 4 4.84 37.29 -6.86
CA ARG A 4 4.62 37.72 -5.48
C ARG A 4 3.63 36.77 -4.85
N PHE A 5 4.10 35.89 -3.95
CA PHE A 5 3.24 35.20 -3.02
C PHE A 5 2.50 36.24 -2.18
N ARG A 6 1.19 36.41 -2.41
CA ARG A 6 0.32 37.03 -1.42
C ARG A 6 0.41 36.18 -0.16
N ARG A 7 1.00 36.72 0.91
CA ARG A 7 0.76 36.22 2.25
C ARG A 7 -0.75 36.31 2.49
N LEU A 8 -1.44 35.18 2.48
CA LEU A 8 -2.77 35.08 3.07
C LEU A 8 -2.60 35.30 4.57
N SER A 9 -2.80 36.55 4.96
CA SER A 9 -2.92 37.01 6.33
C SER A 9 -4.28 36.59 6.87
N THR A 10 -4.29 36.27 8.18
CA THR A 10 -5.37 35.77 9.05
C THR A 10 -5.75 34.31 8.81
N ALA A 11 -5.06 33.40 9.50
CA ALA A 11 -5.64 32.10 9.84
C ALA A 11 -6.90 32.38 10.66
N ALA A 12 -8.08 32.14 10.07
CA ALA A 12 -9.31 32.12 10.84
C ALA A 12 -9.13 31.11 11.98
N ALA A 13 -9.50 31.49 13.20
CA ALA A 13 -9.46 30.56 14.32
C ALA A 13 -10.24 29.30 13.94
N ALA A 14 -9.62 28.13 14.08
CA ALA A 14 -10.26 26.87 13.75
C ALA A 14 -11.58 26.75 14.56
N PRO A 15 -12.70 26.35 13.93
CA PRO A 15 -13.99 26.31 14.60
C PRO A 15 -13.93 25.38 15.80
N ALA A 16 -14.43 25.82 16.97
CA ALA A 16 -14.44 25.04 18.21
C ALA A 16 -15.02 23.63 17.99
N LEU A 17 -14.38 22.61 18.59
CA LEU A 17 -14.88 21.24 18.50
C LEU A 17 -16.19 21.11 19.28
N PRO A 18 -17.20 20.37 18.76
CA PRO A 18 -18.44 20.15 19.49
C PRO A 18 -18.17 19.51 20.87
N PRO A 19 -18.86 19.93 21.95
CA PRO A 19 -18.67 19.37 23.29
C PRO A 19 -18.84 17.85 23.35
N GLN A 20 -19.75 17.30 22.54
CA GLN A 20 -19.96 15.85 22.42
C GLN A 20 -18.74 15.14 21.84
N TYR A 21 -18.03 15.77 20.91
CA TYR A 21 -16.82 15.23 20.30
C TYR A 21 -15.64 15.28 21.30
N LEU A 22 -15.45 16.41 21.99
CA LEU A 22 -14.47 16.53 23.07
C LEU A 22 -14.70 15.49 24.17
N GLN A 23 -15.96 15.23 24.51
CA GLN A 23 -16.32 14.20 25.49
C GLN A 23 -15.88 12.79 25.05
N GLN A 24 -15.97 12.45 23.76
CA GLN A 24 -15.50 11.14 23.25
C GLN A 24 -13.97 11.00 23.30
N LEU A 25 -13.24 12.12 23.31
CA LEU A 25 -11.79 12.15 23.42
C LEU A 25 -11.30 12.27 24.86
N ASN A 26 -12.19 12.38 25.85
CA ASN A 26 -11.82 12.55 27.25
C ASN A 26 -10.87 11.40 27.70
N PRO A 27 -9.61 11.71 28.09
CA PRO A 27 -8.62 10.68 28.45
C PRO A 27 -9.06 9.71 29.55
N GLN A 28 -10.02 10.08 30.40
CA GLN A 28 -10.55 9.21 31.46
C GLN A 28 -11.41 8.06 30.90
N LEU A 29 -11.95 8.19 29.68
CA LEU A 29 -12.71 7.15 28.99
C LEU A 29 -11.82 6.10 28.31
N TRP A 30 -10.51 6.16 28.53
CA TRP A 30 -9.51 5.30 27.93
C TRP A 30 -8.72 4.60 29.03
N ASP A 31 -8.54 3.29 28.89
CA ASP A 31 -7.66 2.51 29.75
C ASP A 31 -6.20 2.90 29.50
N ARG A 32 -5.43 3.13 30.58
CA ARG A 32 -4.06 3.65 30.47
C ARG A 32 -3.05 2.62 29.96
N ALA A 33 -3.31 1.33 30.18
CA ALA A 33 -2.38 0.26 29.81
C ALA A 33 -2.58 -0.19 28.37
N THR A 34 -3.84 -0.26 27.94
CA THR A 34 -4.25 -0.79 26.63
C THR A 34 -4.56 0.30 25.62
N HIS A 35 -4.78 1.54 26.09
CA HIS A 35 -5.28 2.66 25.28
C HIS A 35 -6.57 2.33 24.53
N GLN A 36 -7.38 1.41 25.07
CA GLN A 36 -8.71 1.09 24.58
C GLN A 36 -9.77 1.85 25.35
N ARG A 37 -10.92 2.06 24.71
CA ARG A 37 -12.05 2.74 25.35
C ARG A 37 -12.62 1.89 26.50
N ASN A 38 -12.59 2.39 27.73
CA ASN A 38 -13.05 1.69 28.94
C ASN A 38 -14.50 2.03 29.35
N HIS A 39 -15.13 2.98 28.65
CA HIS A 39 -16.47 3.48 28.99
C HIS A 39 -17.60 2.49 28.66
N VAL A 40 -17.32 1.48 27.83
CA VAL A 40 -18.24 0.36 27.58
C VAL A 40 -18.01 -0.69 28.66
N ARG A 41 -18.84 -0.66 29.70
CA ARG A 41 -18.82 -1.72 30.72
C ARG A 41 -19.75 -2.85 30.29
N VAL A 42 -19.33 -4.07 30.59
CA VAL A 42 -20.07 -5.28 30.28
C VAL A 42 -20.29 -6.00 31.60
N ASP A 43 -21.51 -6.48 31.81
CA ASP A 43 -21.83 -7.37 32.91
C ASP A 43 -21.07 -8.69 32.70
N ALA A 44 -20.19 -9.02 33.64
CA ALA A 44 -19.29 -10.16 33.48
C ALA A 44 -20.01 -11.51 33.38
N ALA A 45 -21.22 -11.62 33.94
CA ALA A 45 -21.99 -12.87 33.96
C ALA A 45 -22.84 -13.04 32.68
N THR A 46 -23.43 -11.95 32.20
CA THR A 46 -24.40 -11.99 31.09
C THR A 46 -23.83 -11.51 29.76
N GLY A 47 -22.66 -10.87 29.76
CA GLY A 47 -22.12 -10.21 28.57
C GLY A 47 -22.94 -8.98 28.13
N SER A 48 -23.94 -8.57 28.92
CA SER A 48 -24.81 -7.45 28.58
C SER A 48 -24.07 -6.14 28.79
N LYS A 49 -24.16 -5.22 27.83
CA LYS A 49 -23.65 -3.87 28.00
C LYS A 49 -24.37 -3.20 29.17
N LEU A 50 -23.62 -2.85 30.21
CA LEU A 50 -24.15 -2.06 31.32
C LEU A 50 -24.48 -0.66 30.80
N VAL A 51 -25.65 -0.16 31.16
CA VAL A 51 -26.14 1.16 30.71
C VAL A 51 -25.12 2.23 31.06
N SER A 52 -24.91 3.15 30.11
CA SER A 52 -23.85 4.16 30.05
C SER A 52 -23.46 4.75 31.41
N GLN A 53 -22.15 4.76 31.69
CA GLN A 53 -21.54 5.49 32.81
C GLN A 53 -22.07 6.94 32.90
N PRO A 54 -22.01 7.58 34.09
CA PRO A 54 -22.35 9.01 34.21
C PRO A 54 -21.57 9.80 33.16
N ARG A 55 -22.28 10.62 32.37
CA ARG A 55 -21.66 11.53 31.41
C ARG A 55 -20.75 12.46 32.19
N LEU A 56 -19.43 12.25 32.10
CA LEU A 56 -18.46 13.25 32.56
C LEU A 56 -18.72 14.55 31.78
N PRO A 57 -18.48 15.72 32.37
CA PRO A 57 -18.46 16.95 31.60
C PRO A 57 -17.32 16.88 30.56
N PRO A 58 -17.48 17.54 29.40
CA PRO A 58 -16.40 17.67 28.42
C PRO A 58 -15.17 18.27 29.10
N PRO A 59 -13.97 17.73 28.85
CA PRO A 59 -12.75 18.34 29.37
C PRO A 59 -12.47 19.67 28.66
N ASP A 60 -11.87 20.61 29.38
CA ASP A 60 -11.34 21.84 28.79
C ASP A 60 -10.19 21.53 27.82
N GLU A 61 -9.93 22.44 26.87
CA GLU A 61 -8.90 22.23 25.84
C GLU A 61 -7.49 21.96 26.42
N ALA A 62 -7.19 22.50 27.62
CA ALA A 62 -5.93 22.30 28.32
C ALA A 62 -5.70 20.86 28.84
N ALA A 63 -6.74 20.01 28.84
CA ALA A 63 -6.64 18.61 29.28
C ALA A 63 -6.01 17.68 28.21
N PHE A 64 -5.77 18.19 27.01
CA PHE A 64 -5.19 17.43 25.90
C PHE A 64 -3.72 17.79 25.68
N PRO A 65 -2.89 16.86 25.16
CA PRO A 65 -1.53 17.21 24.75
C PRO A 65 -1.52 18.32 23.70
N ALA A 66 -0.45 19.12 23.70
CA ALA A 66 -0.26 20.17 22.71
C ALA A 66 -0.38 19.61 21.28
N GLY A 67 -1.17 20.30 20.44
CA GLY A 67 -1.41 19.91 19.04
C GLY A 67 -2.36 18.73 18.82
N TYR A 68 -2.83 18.05 19.88
CA TYR A 68 -3.75 16.92 19.76
C TYR A 68 -5.10 17.34 19.18
N LEU A 69 -5.71 18.40 19.74
CA LEU A 69 -7.00 18.91 19.25
C LEU A 69 -6.92 19.44 17.82
N ASP A 70 -5.79 20.00 17.42
CA ASP A 70 -5.59 20.49 16.04
C ASP A 70 -5.53 19.33 15.03
N ALA A 71 -4.98 18.19 15.43
CA ALA A 71 -4.89 17.03 14.57
C ALA A 71 -6.23 16.32 14.36
N VAL A 72 -7.03 16.18 15.42
CA VAL A 72 -8.34 15.51 15.32
C VAL A 72 -9.39 16.38 14.62
N ARG A 73 -9.14 17.70 14.49
CA ARG A 73 -9.96 18.62 13.67
C ARG A 73 -9.85 18.34 12.16
N GLN A 74 -8.81 17.64 11.71
CA GLN A 74 -8.57 17.30 10.30
C GLN A 74 -8.51 15.78 10.14
N PRO A 75 -9.66 15.08 10.16
CA PRO A 75 -9.68 13.65 9.92
C PRO A 75 -9.16 13.35 8.51
N HIS A 76 -8.05 12.63 8.44
CA HIS A 76 -7.49 12.08 7.21
C HIS A 76 -7.31 10.58 7.41
N ALA A 77 -7.63 9.75 6.41
CA ALA A 77 -7.43 8.30 6.41
C ALA A 77 -5.97 7.89 6.66
N VAL A 78 -5.01 8.78 6.41
CA VAL A 78 -3.58 8.54 6.69
C VAL A 78 -3.18 9.02 8.10
N VAL A 79 -3.94 9.92 8.72
CA VAL A 79 -3.72 10.40 10.09
C VAL A 79 -4.55 9.53 11.04
N ALA A 80 -3.93 8.50 11.60
CA ALA A 80 -4.54 7.78 12.71
C ALA A 80 -4.85 8.78 13.83
N THR A 81 -6.12 8.87 14.25
CA THR A 81 -6.47 9.58 15.49
C THR A 81 -5.93 8.74 16.64
N PRO A 82 -4.79 9.13 17.21
CA PRO A 82 -4.17 8.36 18.29
C PRO A 82 -5.00 8.54 19.56
N PRO A 83 -4.91 7.63 20.53
CA PRO A 83 -5.41 7.93 21.86
C PRO A 83 -4.68 9.18 22.39
N PRO A 84 -5.34 10.04 23.19
CA PRO A 84 -4.73 11.28 23.70
C PRO A 84 -3.37 11.06 24.38
N SER A 85 -3.12 9.87 24.92
CA SER A 85 -1.86 9.51 25.56
C SER A 85 -0.67 9.25 24.61
N GLN A 86 -0.90 9.13 23.30
CA GLN A 86 0.12 8.71 22.33
C GLN A 86 0.55 9.82 21.35
N GLY A 87 -0.07 11.01 21.38
CA GLY A 87 0.31 12.13 20.52
C GLY A 87 0.00 11.88 19.03
N VAL A 88 0.10 12.90 18.17
CA VAL A 88 -0.44 12.88 16.80
C VAL A 88 0.51 12.24 15.79
N PHE A 89 -0.02 11.41 14.89
CA PHE A 89 0.69 10.92 13.74
C PHE A 89 0.56 11.85 12.52
N ARG A 90 1.67 12.17 11.85
CA ARG A 90 1.66 12.70 10.48
C ARG A 90 2.62 11.89 9.62
N PRO A 91 2.18 11.29 8.51
CA PRO A 91 3.10 10.66 7.56
C PRO A 91 4.05 11.72 6.98
N PRO A 92 5.24 11.33 6.50
CA PRO A 92 6.10 12.25 5.78
C PRO A 92 5.38 12.70 4.49
N PRO A 93 5.71 13.89 3.97
CA PRO A 93 5.05 14.40 2.77
C PRO A 93 5.29 13.45 1.58
N LEU A 94 4.24 13.24 0.78
CA LEU A 94 4.34 12.49 -0.46
C LEU A 94 5.19 13.28 -1.47
N ALA A 95 6.22 12.62 -2.00
CA ALA A 95 7.02 13.11 -3.12
C ALA A 95 6.55 12.39 -4.39
N LEU A 96 5.78 13.08 -5.22
CA LEU A 96 5.35 12.57 -6.53
C LEU A 96 6.52 12.60 -7.50
N TRP A 97 6.61 11.60 -8.39
CA TRP A 97 7.72 11.50 -9.32
C TRP A 97 7.34 11.00 -10.73
N THR A 98 8.21 11.29 -11.70
CA THR A 98 8.20 10.72 -13.05
C THR A 98 9.52 9.98 -13.28
N GLY A 99 9.52 8.96 -14.13
CA GLY A 99 10.68 8.12 -14.42
C GLY A 99 11.96 8.90 -14.75
N ASP A 100 11.88 9.93 -15.60
CA ASP A 100 13.05 10.72 -16.02
C ASP A 100 13.72 11.52 -14.89
N SER A 101 12.98 11.80 -13.82
CA SER A 101 13.44 12.64 -12.71
C SER A 101 13.66 11.87 -11.41
N PHE A 102 13.51 10.54 -11.44
CA PHE A 102 13.49 9.72 -10.24
C PHE A 102 14.63 8.71 -10.23
N SER A 103 15.40 8.73 -9.15
CA SER A 103 16.32 7.66 -8.80
C SER A 103 15.83 7.03 -7.49
N PRO A 104 15.55 5.72 -7.45
CA PRO A 104 15.08 5.08 -6.24
C PRO A 104 16.04 5.33 -5.07
N PRO A 105 15.54 5.80 -3.91
CA PRO A 105 16.33 5.82 -2.69
C PRO A 105 16.94 4.44 -2.46
N THR A 106 18.26 4.40 -2.29
CA THR A 106 19.03 3.17 -2.27
C THR A 106 19.79 3.02 -0.96
N ILE A 107 19.75 1.82 -0.37
CA ILE A 107 20.51 1.45 0.84
C ILE A 107 21.07 0.03 0.68
N ARG A 108 22.12 -0.34 1.41
CA ARG A 108 22.65 -1.70 1.42
C ARG A 108 21.91 -2.55 2.45
N PHE A 109 21.70 -3.83 2.13
CA PHE A 109 21.06 -4.77 3.05
C PHE A 109 21.77 -4.86 4.41
N GLU A 110 23.11 -4.89 4.40
CA GLU A 110 23.92 -4.98 5.63
C GLU A 110 23.66 -3.81 6.59
N GLU A 111 23.53 -2.59 6.07
CA GLU A 111 23.24 -1.38 6.87
C GLU A 111 21.90 -1.52 7.62
N LEU A 112 20.89 -2.10 6.98
CA LEU A 112 19.59 -2.36 7.61
C LEU A 112 19.64 -3.48 8.66
N MET A 113 20.58 -4.44 8.52
CA MET A 113 20.70 -5.58 9.44
C MET A 113 21.56 -5.27 10.66
N CYS A 114 22.46 -4.28 10.58
CA CYS A 114 23.32 -3.88 11.70
C CYS A 114 22.51 -3.32 12.89
N GLU A 115 21.37 -2.70 12.63
CA GLU A 115 20.52 -2.08 13.64
C GLU A 115 19.40 -3.04 14.05
N LYS A 116 19.54 -3.72 15.19
CA LYS A 116 18.48 -4.58 15.72
C LYS A 116 17.22 -3.76 16.04
N GLY A 117 16.23 -3.80 15.15
CA GLY A 117 14.84 -3.50 15.49
C GLY A 117 14.41 -2.04 15.50
N GLY A 118 15.06 -1.11 14.79
CA GLY A 118 14.54 0.26 14.62
C GLY A 118 15.56 1.39 14.67
N GLY A 119 16.76 1.20 14.11
CA GLY A 119 17.71 2.31 14.04
C GLY A 119 17.42 3.28 12.88
N GLU A 120 18.33 4.22 12.67
CA GLU A 120 18.19 5.33 11.71
C GLU A 120 18.02 4.83 10.26
N ALA A 121 18.63 3.69 9.91
CA ALA A 121 18.53 3.11 8.57
C ALA A 121 17.12 2.55 8.29
N ALA A 122 16.50 1.91 9.29
CA ALA A 122 15.14 1.42 9.18
C ALA A 122 14.13 2.58 9.13
N GLU A 123 14.29 3.60 9.98
CA GLU A 123 13.47 4.81 9.93
C GLU A 123 13.60 5.49 8.56
N TRP A 124 14.83 5.64 8.05
CA TRP A 124 15.06 6.19 6.73
C TRP A 124 14.32 5.39 5.64
N LEU A 125 14.45 4.06 5.62
CA LEU A 125 13.79 3.20 4.63
C LEU A 125 12.27 3.37 4.67
N LEU A 126 11.68 3.34 5.87
CA LEU A 126 10.24 3.53 6.07
C LEU A 126 9.80 4.91 5.56
N SER A 127 10.55 5.97 5.88
CA SER A 127 10.28 7.33 5.41
C SER A 127 10.26 7.42 3.89
N GLN A 128 11.22 6.79 3.22
CA GLN A 128 11.30 6.75 1.76
C GLN A 128 10.15 5.93 1.15
N LEU A 129 9.75 4.81 1.78
CA LEU A 129 8.59 4.02 1.34
C LEU A 129 7.27 4.79 1.45
N TYR A 130 7.10 5.63 2.48
CA TYR A 130 5.96 6.55 2.53
C TYR A 130 6.05 7.64 1.47
N SER A 131 7.19 8.32 1.40
CA SER A 131 7.33 9.53 0.61
C SER A 131 7.35 9.23 -0.90
N ALA A 132 8.13 8.23 -1.34
CA ALA A 132 8.33 7.89 -2.74
C ALA A 132 7.61 6.59 -3.17
N GLY A 133 7.32 5.66 -2.26
CA GLY A 133 6.65 4.40 -2.60
C GLY A 133 7.53 3.34 -3.28
N LEU A 134 8.81 3.63 -3.52
CA LEU A 134 9.76 2.70 -4.12
C LEU A 134 11.15 2.92 -3.53
N CYS A 135 11.78 1.86 -3.03
CA CYS A 135 13.16 1.85 -2.55
C CYS A 135 13.95 0.69 -3.15
N LEU A 136 15.26 0.84 -3.26
CA LEU A 136 16.19 -0.22 -3.68
C LEU A 136 17.08 -0.63 -2.50
N VAL A 137 17.07 -1.91 -2.17
CA VAL A 137 17.94 -2.50 -1.15
C VAL A 137 18.95 -3.41 -1.85
N THR A 138 20.18 -2.93 -1.98
CA THR A 138 21.25 -3.63 -2.70
C THR A 138 21.89 -4.72 -1.85
N GLN A 139 22.46 -5.74 -2.50
CA GLN A 139 23.15 -6.85 -1.86
C GLN A 139 22.30 -7.64 -0.85
N THR A 140 20.99 -7.70 -1.08
CA THR A 140 20.07 -8.55 -0.33
C THR A 140 20.34 -10.01 -0.70
N PRO A 141 20.70 -10.90 0.24
CA PRO A 141 20.93 -12.30 -0.09
C PRO A 141 19.70 -12.91 -0.78
N PRO A 142 19.82 -13.47 -2.01
CA PRO A 142 18.69 -14.06 -2.77
C PRO A 142 18.31 -15.41 -2.17
N THR A 143 17.80 -15.37 -0.95
CA THR A 143 17.40 -16.54 -0.16
C THR A 143 16.10 -16.22 0.58
N GLU A 144 15.36 -17.25 0.96
CA GLU A 144 14.15 -17.08 1.78
C GLU A 144 14.46 -16.34 3.10
N LYS A 145 15.59 -16.66 3.73
CA LYS A 145 16.03 -15.99 4.96
C LYS A 145 16.26 -14.50 4.75
N GLY A 146 16.97 -14.12 3.69
CA GLY A 146 17.21 -12.70 3.35
C GLY A 146 15.91 -11.92 3.15
N MET A 147 14.92 -12.53 2.47
CA MET A 147 13.60 -11.93 2.27
C MET A 147 12.81 -11.76 3.56
N ARG A 148 12.84 -12.77 4.44
CA ARG A 148 12.17 -12.69 5.74
C ARG A 148 12.80 -11.63 6.64
N ASP A 149 14.13 -11.56 6.65
CA ASP A 149 14.85 -10.57 7.45
C ASP A 149 14.57 -9.14 6.96
N LEU A 150 14.61 -8.89 5.64
CA LEU A 150 14.23 -7.58 5.09
C LEU A 150 12.75 -7.23 5.34
N SER A 151 11.85 -8.21 5.19
CA SER A 151 10.42 -8.03 5.47
C SER A 151 10.18 -7.60 6.92
N ARG A 152 10.89 -8.20 7.89
CA ARG A 152 10.80 -7.81 9.31
C ARG A 152 11.27 -6.38 9.58
N THR A 153 12.26 -5.88 8.84
CA THR A 153 12.69 -4.49 8.98
C THR A 153 11.57 -3.51 8.63
N VAL A 154 10.76 -3.82 7.60
CA VAL A 154 9.67 -2.95 7.15
C VAL A 154 8.35 -3.17 7.91
N THR A 155 8.09 -4.37 8.44
CA THR A 155 6.86 -4.68 9.20
C THR A 155 7.01 -4.57 10.71
N GLY A 156 8.25 -4.58 11.21
CA GLY A 156 8.55 -4.74 12.63
C GLY A 156 8.44 -6.19 13.09
N GLY A 157 8.66 -6.39 14.40
CA GLY A 157 8.44 -7.68 15.06
C GLY A 157 7.66 -7.50 16.36
N TYR A 158 6.85 -8.50 16.74
CA TYR A 158 6.44 -8.61 18.14
C TYR A 158 7.62 -9.09 18.97
N PRO A 159 7.75 -8.66 20.23
CA PRO A 159 8.62 -9.36 21.16
C PRO A 159 8.22 -10.84 21.18
N THR A 160 9.17 -11.71 20.86
CA THR A 160 9.00 -13.16 20.95
C THR A 160 8.50 -13.46 22.36
N PRO A 161 7.28 -14.02 22.52
CA PRO A 161 6.85 -14.39 23.85
C PRO A 161 7.77 -15.49 24.38
N PRO A 162 7.96 -15.59 25.71
CA PRO A 162 8.69 -16.71 26.29
C PRO A 162 8.03 -18.02 25.87
N ALA A 163 8.85 -19.02 25.55
CA ALA A 163 8.42 -20.36 25.15
C ALA A 163 7.38 -20.92 26.14
N GLU A 164 6.40 -21.66 25.61
CA GLU A 164 5.34 -22.41 26.30
C GLU A 164 5.29 -22.20 27.82
N ALA A 165 4.56 -21.19 28.27
CA ALA A 165 4.29 -21.04 29.68
C ALA A 165 3.16 -22.01 30.06
N VAL A 166 3.42 -22.94 30.99
CA VAL A 166 2.32 -23.61 31.70
C VAL A 166 1.89 -22.66 32.81
N ARG A 167 0.75 -21.97 32.62
CA ARG A 167 0.13 -21.19 33.70
C ARG A 167 -0.95 -22.05 34.34
N HIS A 168 -0.81 -22.29 35.65
CA HIS A 168 -1.79 -23.02 36.46
C HIS A 168 -2.17 -24.41 35.90
N GLY A 169 -1.22 -25.15 35.34
CA GLY A 169 -1.45 -26.53 34.85
C GLY A 169 -2.23 -26.61 33.52
N HIS A 170 -2.56 -25.48 32.91
CA HIS A 170 -3.17 -25.46 31.58
C HIS A 170 -2.11 -25.17 30.51
N PRO A 171 -2.16 -25.86 29.36
CA PRO A 171 -1.35 -25.48 28.22
C PRO A 171 -1.77 -24.06 27.80
N THR A 172 -0.83 -23.11 27.87
CA THR A 172 -1.04 -21.79 27.28
C THR A 172 -0.20 -21.70 26.02
N GLN A 173 -0.85 -21.41 24.89
CA GLN A 173 -0.13 -20.98 23.70
C GLN A 173 0.34 -19.55 23.95
N SER A 174 1.65 -19.36 23.88
CA SER A 174 2.19 -18.04 23.69
C SER A 174 1.78 -17.56 22.30
N ASN A 175 0.90 -16.55 22.22
CA ASN A 175 0.56 -15.90 20.95
C ASN A 175 1.77 -15.11 20.43
N GLY A 176 2.76 -15.81 19.90
CA GLY A 176 3.88 -15.21 19.17
C GLY A 176 3.45 -15.02 17.73
N SER A 177 3.44 -13.79 17.24
CA SER A 177 3.30 -13.58 15.80
C SER A 177 4.64 -13.89 15.15
N ASP A 178 4.67 -14.79 14.16
CA ASP A 178 5.77 -14.81 13.20
C ASP A 178 5.70 -13.49 12.41
N SER A 179 6.45 -12.50 12.87
CA SER A 179 6.63 -11.26 12.12
C SER A 179 7.37 -11.61 10.83
N GLY A 180 6.70 -11.43 9.70
CA GLY A 180 7.22 -11.82 8.41
C GLY A 180 6.20 -11.63 7.29
N PRO A 181 6.53 -12.15 6.10
CA PRO A 181 5.68 -11.99 4.93
C PRO A 181 4.28 -12.60 5.11
N TYR A 182 3.31 -12.00 4.43
CA TYR A 182 1.97 -12.55 4.30
C TYR A 182 1.99 -13.90 3.60
N ARG A 183 1.32 -14.88 4.20
CA ARG A 183 1.04 -16.14 3.52
C ARG A 183 -0.09 -15.93 2.54
N THR A 184 0.25 -15.99 1.25
CA THR A 184 -0.72 -15.94 0.15
C THR A 184 -0.92 -17.34 -0.44
N LEU A 185 -1.69 -17.46 -1.52
CA LEU A 185 -1.81 -18.69 -2.30
C LEU A 185 -0.48 -19.15 -2.90
N TYR A 186 0.49 -18.22 -3.06
CA TYR A 186 1.85 -18.49 -3.54
C TYR A 186 2.84 -18.85 -2.41
N GLY A 187 2.37 -18.92 -1.16
CA GLY A 187 3.22 -19.07 0.03
C GLY A 187 3.57 -17.73 0.70
N ALA A 188 4.46 -17.78 1.69
CA ALA A 188 4.96 -16.59 2.38
C ALA A 188 6.13 -15.94 1.62
N VAL A 189 6.99 -16.76 1.03
CA VAL A 189 8.03 -16.36 0.09
C VAL A 189 7.85 -17.25 -1.14
N TRP A 190 7.95 -16.64 -2.32
CA TRP A 190 7.74 -17.30 -3.61
C TRP A 190 8.91 -17.01 -4.53
N SER A 191 9.06 -17.82 -5.57
CA SER A 191 10.02 -17.58 -6.63
C SER A 191 9.35 -17.66 -8.00
N THR A 192 9.80 -16.81 -8.92
CA THR A 192 9.38 -16.86 -10.32
C THR A 192 10.60 -17.18 -11.16
N SER A 193 10.57 -18.31 -11.88
CA SER A 193 11.50 -18.65 -12.95
C SER A 193 10.72 -19.14 -14.16
N VAL A 194 11.27 -18.92 -15.37
CA VAL A 194 10.67 -19.46 -16.60
C VAL A 194 10.82 -20.98 -16.57
N GLY A 195 9.70 -21.72 -16.70
CA GLY A 195 9.69 -23.19 -16.77
C GLY A 195 9.57 -23.95 -15.45
N GLY A 196 9.43 -23.28 -14.30
CA GLY A 196 9.44 -23.91 -12.97
C GLY A 196 8.08 -24.34 -12.39
N GLN A 197 6.98 -24.23 -13.15
CA GLN A 197 5.65 -24.47 -12.60
C GLN A 197 5.19 -25.94 -12.74
N PRO A 198 4.67 -26.59 -11.69
CA PRO A 198 3.98 -27.87 -11.80
C PRO A 198 2.75 -27.75 -12.70
N SER A 199 2.39 -28.83 -13.40
CA SER A 199 1.21 -28.91 -14.26
C SER A 199 -0.08 -28.54 -13.49
N GLY A 200 -0.83 -27.54 -13.98
CA GLY A 200 -2.11 -27.10 -13.38
C GLY A 200 -2.11 -25.70 -12.77
N THR A 201 -0.97 -25.01 -12.78
CA THR A 201 -0.91 -23.56 -12.48
C THR A 201 -1.25 -22.73 -13.72
N SER A 202 -1.76 -21.52 -13.50
CA SER A 202 -2.26 -20.65 -14.55
C SER A 202 -1.23 -20.37 -15.63
N THR A 203 -1.52 -20.74 -16.88
CA THR A 203 -0.85 -20.16 -18.05
C THR A 203 -1.15 -18.66 -18.23
N ALA A 204 -2.12 -18.11 -17.48
CA ALA A 204 -2.47 -16.68 -17.49
C ALA A 204 -1.71 -15.86 -16.44
N ASP A 205 -0.92 -16.48 -15.56
CA ASP A 205 0.03 -15.73 -14.71
C ASP A 205 1.28 -15.43 -15.54
N SER A 206 1.17 -14.35 -16.34
CA SER A 206 2.21 -13.91 -17.28
C SER A 206 3.56 -13.64 -16.60
N ALA A 207 3.59 -13.55 -15.26
CA ALA A 207 4.80 -13.39 -14.45
C ALA A 207 5.87 -14.44 -14.75
N TYR A 208 5.44 -15.68 -15.04
CA TYR A 208 6.30 -16.84 -15.30
C TYR A 208 6.67 -17.03 -16.78
N SER A 209 6.22 -16.14 -17.65
CA SER A 209 6.59 -16.12 -19.07
C SER A 209 7.78 -15.20 -19.35
N SER A 210 8.36 -15.27 -20.55
CA SER A 210 9.38 -14.34 -21.04
C SER A 210 8.81 -13.12 -21.78
N VAL A 211 7.48 -13.06 -21.94
CA VAL A 211 6.78 -11.91 -22.55
C VAL A 211 6.84 -10.71 -21.60
N SER A 212 6.73 -9.50 -22.17
CA SER A 212 6.65 -8.29 -21.37
C SER A 212 5.42 -8.32 -20.46
N LEU A 213 5.61 -7.84 -19.23
CA LEU A 213 4.54 -7.58 -18.27
C LEU A 213 4.18 -6.10 -18.34
N PRO A 214 2.92 -5.75 -18.64
CA PRO A 214 2.47 -4.36 -18.58
C PRO A 214 2.54 -3.82 -17.15
N LEU A 215 2.42 -2.51 -16.98
CA LEU A 215 2.37 -1.90 -15.65
C LEU A 215 1.12 -2.38 -14.91
N HIS A 216 1.29 -2.89 -13.69
CA HIS A 216 0.21 -3.38 -12.84
C HIS A 216 0.53 -3.21 -11.35
N THR A 217 -0.50 -3.40 -10.54
CA THR A 217 -0.44 -3.61 -9.08
C THR A 217 -0.88 -5.04 -8.80
N ASP A 218 -0.21 -5.73 -7.89
CA ASP A 218 -0.40 -7.16 -7.70
C ASP A 218 -1.62 -7.51 -6.87
N MET A 219 -2.17 -8.70 -7.18
CA MET A 219 -3.28 -9.34 -6.46
C MET A 219 -4.51 -8.44 -6.34
N THR A 220 -4.90 -7.78 -7.44
CA THR A 220 -6.10 -6.94 -7.47
C THR A 220 -7.40 -7.73 -7.23
N TYR A 221 -7.35 -9.06 -7.26
CA TYR A 221 -8.43 -9.97 -6.88
C TYR A 221 -8.50 -10.28 -5.37
N HIS A 222 -7.61 -9.73 -4.53
CA HIS A 222 -7.77 -9.74 -3.07
C HIS A 222 -8.65 -8.59 -2.59
N ALA A 223 -9.51 -8.85 -1.60
CA ALA A 223 -10.32 -7.80 -0.96
C ALA A 223 -9.43 -6.66 -0.46
N THR A 224 -8.35 -7.02 0.24
CA THR A 224 -7.25 -6.13 0.62
C THR A 224 -5.97 -6.63 -0.06
N PRO A 225 -5.55 -6.03 -1.20
CA PRO A 225 -4.30 -6.37 -1.85
C PRO A 225 -3.11 -6.13 -0.92
N PRO A 226 -1.99 -6.85 -1.11
CA PRO A 226 -0.75 -6.57 -0.39
C PRO A 226 -0.38 -5.08 -0.45
N GLY A 227 0.08 -4.55 0.68
CA GLY A 227 0.49 -3.15 0.78
C GLY A 227 1.89 -2.91 0.22
N LEU A 228 2.81 -3.81 0.55
CA LEU A 228 4.17 -3.82 0.00
C LEU A 228 4.44 -5.12 -0.73
N GLN A 229 5.33 -5.02 -1.73
CA GLN A 229 5.88 -6.14 -2.45
C GLN A 229 7.39 -5.99 -2.54
N LEU A 230 8.10 -7.07 -2.20
CA LEU A 230 9.56 -7.12 -2.25
C LEU A 230 9.94 -8.04 -3.40
N PHE A 231 10.80 -7.58 -4.30
CA PHE A 231 11.34 -8.36 -5.41
C PHE A 231 12.86 -8.40 -5.31
N ASN A 232 13.43 -9.51 -4.86
CA ASN A 232 14.87 -9.72 -4.86
C ASN A 232 15.31 -10.46 -6.11
N MET A 233 16.12 -9.80 -6.93
CA MET A 233 16.69 -10.38 -8.13
C MET A 233 17.69 -11.48 -7.74
N ALA A 234 17.35 -12.72 -8.05
CA ALA A 234 18.21 -13.88 -7.80
C ALA A 234 19.07 -14.22 -9.01
N SER A 235 18.54 -14.06 -10.22
CA SER A 235 19.30 -14.21 -11.46
C SER A 235 18.72 -13.26 -12.52
N PRO A 236 19.48 -12.28 -13.04
CA PRO A 236 19.02 -11.43 -14.13
C PRO A 236 18.94 -12.21 -15.45
N ALA A 237 18.21 -11.66 -16.44
CA ALA A 237 18.23 -12.23 -17.78
C ALA A 237 19.62 -12.03 -18.43
N PRO A 238 20.08 -12.95 -19.30
CA PRO A 238 21.36 -12.79 -19.99
C PRO A 238 21.42 -11.51 -20.84
N ASP A 239 22.61 -10.96 -21.03
CA ASP A 239 22.77 -9.79 -21.91
C ASP A 239 22.42 -10.14 -23.37
N GLY A 240 21.79 -9.19 -24.07
CA GLY A 240 21.35 -9.40 -25.47
C GLY A 240 20.17 -10.36 -25.65
N SER A 241 19.56 -10.83 -24.56
CA SER A 241 18.52 -11.87 -24.57
C SER A 241 17.12 -11.36 -24.95
N GLY A 242 16.95 -10.60 -26.03
CA GLY A 242 15.62 -10.21 -26.49
C GLY A 242 15.55 -8.81 -27.09
N ALA A 243 14.33 -8.37 -27.36
CA ALA A 243 14.07 -7.04 -27.91
C ALA A 243 13.62 -6.08 -26.81
N LEU A 244 14.31 -4.95 -26.70
CA LEU A 244 13.77 -3.76 -26.05
C LEU A 244 12.73 -3.10 -26.97
N ARG A 245 11.82 -2.33 -26.37
CA ARG A 245 10.89 -1.47 -27.12
C ARG A 245 11.67 -0.56 -28.07
N PRO A 246 11.13 -0.24 -29.27
CA PRO A 246 11.82 0.58 -30.27
C PRO A 246 12.49 1.83 -29.70
N GLU A 247 11.76 2.55 -28.85
CA GLU A 247 12.19 3.77 -28.17
C GLU A 247 13.32 3.56 -27.16
N MET A 248 13.57 2.34 -26.68
CA MET A 248 14.64 2.04 -25.71
C MET A 248 15.86 1.37 -26.35
N ARG A 249 15.84 1.05 -27.65
CA ARG A 249 16.95 0.35 -28.34
C ARG A 249 18.28 1.10 -28.32
N HIS A 250 18.27 2.40 -28.08
CA HIS A 250 19.46 3.23 -27.98
C HIS A 250 20.03 3.33 -26.55
N THR A 251 19.38 2.69 -25.57
CA THR A 251 19.82 2.67 -24.17
C THR A 251 20.73 1.48 -23.87
N ARG A 252 21.43 1.51 -22.72
CA ARG A 252 22.21 0.37 -22.20
C ARG A 252 21.41 -0.52 -21.23
N LEU A 253 20.08 -0.50 -21.32
CA LEU A 253 19.22 -1.28 -20.44
C LEU A 253 19.29 -2.78 -20.78
N ALA A 254 19.26 -3.64 -19.76
CA ALA A 254 19.20 -5.08 -19.93
C ALA A 254 17.83 -5.53 -20.47
N CYS A 255 17.80 -6.66 -21.18
CA CYS A 255 16.54 -7.33 -21.51
C CYS A 255 15.86 -7.80 -20.22
N GLY A 256 14.53 -7.83 -20.18
CA GLY A 256 13.82 -8.20 -18.94
C GLY A 256 13.97 -7.18 -17.80
N ALA A 257 14.39 -5.95 -18.11
CA ALA A 257 14.48 -4.85 -17.15
C ALA A 257 13.13 -4.62 -16.43
N SER A 258 13.22 -4.30 -15.15
CA SER A 258 12.05 -4.00 -14.33
C SER A 258 11.58 -2.57 -14.59
N THR A 259 10.27 -2.39 -14.70
CA THR A 259 9.68 -1.07 -14.96
C THR A 259 8.79 -0.65 -13.80
N TYR A 260 8.77 0.63 -13.48
CA TYR A 260 7.98 1.21 -12.39
C TYR A 260 7.34 2.54 -12.81
N LEU A 261 6.19 2.86 -12.25
CA LEU A 261 5.50 4.14 -12.46
C LEU A 261 4.79 4.59 -11.18
N ASP A 262 4.92 5.86 -10.82
CA ASP A 262 4.18 6.46 -9.71
C ASP A 262 2.70 6.64 -10.09
N GLY A 263 1.86 5.71 -9.67
CA GLY A 263 0.44 5.74 -9.99
C GLY A 263 -0.28 6.94 -9.36
N PHE A 264 0.25 7.52 -8.26
CA PHE A 264 -0.32 8.75 -7.70
C PHE A 264 0.02 9.95 -8.57
N ALA A 265 1.25 10.06 -9.07
CA ALA A 265 1.62 11.12 -10.00
C ALA A 265 0.83 11.03 -11.31
N ALA A 266 0.61 9.83 -11.83
CA ALA A 266 -0.27 9.60 -12.99
C ALA A 266 -1.73 9.97 -12.67
N ALA A 267 -2.27 9.60 -11.52
CA ALA A 267 -3.64 9.94 -11.15
C ALA A 267 -3.84 11.46 -10.97
N HIS A 268 -2.85 12.16 -10.42
CA HIS A 268 -2.83 13.63 -10.39
C HIS A 268 -2.80 14.23 -11.81
N ARG A 269 -1.96 13.69 -12.69
CA ARG A 269 -1.92 14.10 -14.10
C ARG A 269 -3.28 13.90 -14.79
N LEU A 270 -3.92 12.74 -14.60
CA LEU A 270 -5.25 12.46 -15.15
C LEU A 270 -6.27 13.45 -14.61
N ARG A 271 -6.25 13.74 -13.31
CA ARG A 271 -7.16 14.71 -12.68
C ARG A 271 -7.04 16.10 -13.30
N ASP A 272 -5.84 16.52 -13.66
CA ASP A 272 -5.59 17.83 -14.27
C ASP A 272 -5.92 17.83 -15.78
N ALA A 273 -5.65 16.72 -16.48
CA ALA A 273 -5.89 16.59 -17.93
C ALA A 273 -7.37 16.38 -18.27
N ASP A 274 -8.02 15.52 -17.51
CA ASP A 274 -9.36 15.01 -17.74
C ASP A 274 -10.04 14.73 -16.39
N PRO A 275 -10.55 15.77 -15.72
CA PRO A 275 -11.22 15.64 -14.43
C PRO A 275 -12.43 14.69 -14.47
N ALA A 276 -13.09 14.57 -15.63
CA ALA A 276 -14.22 13.68 -15.82
C ALA A 276 -13.78 12.21 -15.79
N ALA A 277 -12.71 11.85 -16.51
CA ALA A 277 -12.15 10.50 -16.48
C ALA A 277 -11.68 10.11 -15.06
N PHE A 278 -10.99 11.02 -14.37
CA PHE A 278 -10.62 10.83 -12.97
C PHE A 278 -11.85 10.56 -12.07
N ALA A 279 -12.91 11.35 -12.24
CA ALA A 279 -14.16 11.19 -11.49
C ALA A 279 -14.87 9.86 -11.80
N THR A 280 -14.81 9.38 -13.05
CA THR A 280 -15.34 8.07 -13.45
C THR A 280 -14.53 6.95 -12.80
N LEU A 281 -13.20 6.96 -12.92
CA LEU A 281 -12.33 5.88 -12.44
C LEU A 281 -12.21 5.76 -10.92
N ARG A 282 -12.51 6.84 -10.17
CA ARG A 282 -12.62 6.78 -8.71
C ARG A 282 -13.96 6.21 -8.23
N ARG A 283 -15.00 6.28 -9.05
CA ARG A 283 -16.39 5.94 -8.67
C ARG A 283 -16.81 4.56 -9.17
N VAL A 284 -16.41 4.20 -10.38
CA VAL A 284 -16.80 2.93 -11.01
C VAL A 284 -16.06 1.79 -10.33
N VAL A 285 -16.82 0.80 -9.87
CA VAL A 285 -16.28 -0.39 -9.21
C VAL A 285 -16.13 -1.50 -10.25
N PHE A 286 -14.89 -1.96 -10.45
CA PHE A 286 -14.57 -3.10 -11.30
C PHE A 286 -14.44 -4.36 -10.46
N GLY A 287 -14.81 -5.51 -11.04
CA GLY A 287 -14.44 -6.80 -10.48
C GLY A 287 -13.03 -7.20 -10.92
N TYR A 288 -12.35 -7.99 -10.11
CA TYR A 288 -11.02 -8.53 -10.40
C TYR A 288 -10.99 -10.00 -9.99
N ARG A 289 -10.43 -10.88 -10.82
CA ARG A 289 -10.49 -12.33 -10.57
C ARG A 289 -9.20 -13.06 -10.90
N SER A 290 -8.85 -14.02 -10.05
CA SER A 290 -7.95 -15.13 -10.35
C SER A 290 -8.66 -16.45 -10.06
N ALA A 291 -8.65 -17.38 -11.01
CA ALA A 291 -9.45 -18.62 -10.96
C ALA A 291 -8.61 -19.90 -11.11
N THR A 292 -7.31 -19.82 -10.85
CA THR A 292 -6.37 -20.93 -11.08
C THR A 292 -5.95 -21.59 -9.78
N GLY A 293 -6.51 -22.78 -9.54
CA GLY A 293 -6.38 -23.52 -8.27
C GLY A 293 -7.22 -22.91 -7.14
N TRP A 294 -7.25 -21.58 -7.05
CA TRP A 294 -8.10 -20.80 -6.14
C TRP A 294 -9.09 -19.96 -6.95
N HIS A 295 -10.28 -19.74 -6.40
CA HIS A 295 -11.27 -18.82 -6.97
C HIS A 295 -11.37 -17.57 -6.12
N LEU A 296 -10.52 -16.58 -6.43
CA LEU A 296 -10.45 -15.30 -5.73
C LEU A 296 -11.11 -14.22 -6.56
N GLU A 297 -12.00 -13.47 -5.94
CA GLU A 297 -12.65 -12.31 -6.54
C GLU A 297 -12.72 -11.17 -5.53
N ALA A 298 -12.42 -9.97 -6.00
CA ALA A 298 -12.61 -8.74 -5.27
C ALA A 298 -13.13 -7.65 -6.20
N ALA A 299 -13.57 -6.55 -5.61
CA ALA A 299 -14.04 -5.41 -6.38
C ALA A 299 -13.54 -4.11 -5.78
N GLY A 300 -13.27 -3.12 -6.64
CA GLY A 300 -12.84 -1.79 -6.22
C GLY A 300 -12.70 -0.84 -7.40
N PRO A 301 -12.62 0.47 -7.15
CA PRO A 301 -12.29 1.44 -8.18
C PRO A 301 -10.83 1.30 -8.60
N VAL A 302 -10.50 1.81 -9.79
CA VAL A 302 -9.09 1.92 -10.23
C VAL A 302 -8.34 2.92 -9.35
N LEU A 303 -9.01 4.03 -8.99
CA LEU A 303 -8.46 5.09 -8.15
C LEU A 303 -9.19 5.13 -6.80
N SER A 304 -8.53 4.72 -5.73
CA SER A 304 -9.07 4.86 -4.36
C SER A 304 -8.68 6.22 -3.78
N VAL A 305 -9.65 6.89 -3.15
CA VAL A 305 -9.45 8.17 -2.45
C VAL A 305 -9.81 8.04 -0.98
N ASP A 306 -9.35 8.99 -0.17
CA ASP A 306 -9.70 9.10 1.23
C ASP A 306 -11.20 9.46 1.38
N PRO A 307 -11.99 8.71 2.18
CA PRO A 307 -13.41 8.98 2.35
C PRO A 307 -13.71 10.31 3.05
N PHE A 308 -12.75 10.90 3.76
CA PHE A 308 -12.88 12.20 4.42
C PHE A 308 -12.25 13.34 3.60
N ASP A 309 -11.40 13.02 2.63
CA ASP A 309 -10.81 13.97 1.69
C ASP A 309 -10.65 13.34 0.30
N GLU A 310 -11.67 13.51 -0.54
CA GLU A 310 -11.69 12.94 -1.88
C GLU A 310 -10.57 13.41 -2.82
N LYS A 311 -9.75 14.40 -2.41
CA LYS A 311 -8.57 14.86 -3.14
C LYS A 311 -7.32 14.04 -2.83
N THR A 312 -7.31 13.33 -1.72
CA THR A 312 -6.19 12.50 -1.26
C THR A 312 -6.34 11.08 -1.81
N LEU A 313 -5.39 10.65 -2.63
CA LEU A 313 -5.33 9.29 -3.14
C LEU A 313 -4.87 8.33 -2.04
N THR A 314 -5.51 7.17 -1.94
CA THR A 314 -5.20 6.13 -0.96
C THR A 314 -4.77 4.82 -1.63
N GLY A 315 -5.03 4.66 -2.93
CA GLY A 315 -4.58 3.47 -3.65
C GLY A 315 -4.85 3.50 -5.15
N ILE A 316 -4.04 2.75 -5.89
CA ILE A 316 -4.21 2.40 -7.29
C ILE A 316 -4.47 0.91 -7.35
N ARG A 317 -5.54 0.51 -8.03
CA ARG A 317 -5.85 -0.90 -8.32
C ARG A 317 -5.93 -1.05 -9.82
N HIS A 318 -4.83 -1.42 -10.44
CA HIS A 318 -4.75 -1.56 -11.89
C HIS A 318 -4.01 -2.85 -12.22
N ASN A 319 -4.72 -3.81 -12.80
CA ASN A 319 -4.14 -4.94 -13.49
C ASN A 319 -5.14 -5.35 -14.56
N ASP A 320 -4.85 -5.04 -15.82
CA ASP A 320 -5.77 -5.32 -16.93
C ASP A 320 -6.01 -6.83 -17.13
N LEU A 321 -5.05 -7.67 -16.73
CA LEU A 321 -5.18 -9.12 -16.83
C LEU A 321 -6.14 -9.70 -15.77
N ASP A 322 -6.25 -9.04 -14.62
CA ASP A 322 -7.17 -9.43 -13.55
C ASP A 322 -8.57 -8.79 -13.71
N ARG A 323 -8.64 -7.62 -14.36
CA ARG A 323 -9.82 -6.74 -14.37
C ARG A 323 -10.93 -7.34 -15.23
N LEU A 324 -12.09 -7.52 -14.62
CA LEU A 324 -13.33 -7.88 -15.29
C LEU A 324 -14.01 -6.63 -15.87
N PRO A 325 -14.89 -6.81 -16.89
CA PRO A 325 -15.76 -5.73 -17.36
C PRO A 325 -16.54 -5.08 -16.21
N PRO A 326 -16.80 -3.76 -16.27
CA PRO A 326 -17.56 -3.08 -15.24
C PRO A 326 -18.97 -3.67 -15.14
N ARG A 327 -19.47 -3.78 -13.90
CA ARG A 327 -20.84 -4.26 -13.66
C ARG A 327 -21.85 -3.31 -14.31
N PRO A 328 -23.03 -3.82 -14.69
CA PRO A 328 -24.12 -2.97 -15.16
C PRO A 328 -24.43 -1.85 -14.16
N PRO A 329 -24.84 -0.65 -14.62
CA PRO A 329 -25.28 0.42 -13.74
C PRO A 329 -26.34 -0.09 -12.75
N ALA A 330 -26.32 0.37 -11.50
CA ALA A 330 -27.23 -0.11 -10.46
C ALA A 330 -28.73 0.12 -10.76
N SER A 331 -29.04 1.02 -11.70
CA SER A 331 -30.39 1.25 -12.23
C SER A 331 -30.89 0.11 -13.12
N VAL A 332 -30.00 -0.75 -13.61
CA VAL A 332 -30.32 -1.90 -14.47
C VAL A 332 -30.31 -3.18 -13.61
N ARG A 333 -31.49 -3.75 -13.36
CA ARG A 333 -31.65 -4.89 -12.43
C ARG A 333 -31.97 -6.23 -13.11
N ASP A 334 -32.48 -6.19 -14.34
CA ASP A 334 -32.90 -7.36 -15.10
C ASP A 334 -32.83 -7.10 -16.63
N VAL A 335 -33.25 -8.09 -17.41
CA VAL A 335 -33.25 -8.04 -18.88
C VAL A 335 -34.17 -6.94 -19.44
N ASP A 336 -35.31 -6.69 -18.78
CA ASP A 336 -36.24 -5.66 -19.23
C ASP A 336 -35.74 -4.26 -18.88
N GLY A 337 -35.05 -4.11 -17.75
CA GLY A 337 -34.28 -2.93 -17.39
C GLY A 337 -33.15 -2.65 -18.39
N TRP A 338 -32.51 -3.68 -18.95
CA TRP A 338 -31.53 -3.52 -20.03
C TRP A 338 -32.15 -3.01 -21.32
N ARG A 339 -33.30 -3.58 -21.74
CA ARG A 339 -34.04 -3.14 -22.92
C ARG A 339 -34.53 -1.69 -22.79
N ALA A 340 -35.02 -1.33 -21.61
CA ALA A 340 -35.49 0.02 -21.31
C ALA A 340 -34.33 1.03 -21.18
N ALA A 341 -33.18 0.61 -20.61
CA ALA A 341 -32.01 1.48 -20.46
C ALA A 341 -31.32 1.77 -21.80
N GLY A 342 -31.40 0.88 -22.80
CA GLY A 342 -31.02 1.13 -24.19
C GLY A 342 -29.74 1.96 -24.36
N SER A 343 -29.86 3.14 -24.97
CA SER A 343 -28.76 4.08 -25.23
C SER A 343 -28.09 4.66 -23.98
N GLN A 344 -28.78 4.75 -22.83
CA GLN A 344 -28.21 5.26 -21.58
C GLN A 344 -27.20 4.29 -20.99
N ALA A 345 -27.48 2.98 -21.03
CA ALA A 345 -26.52 1.96 -20.60
C ALA A 345 -25.29 1.99 -21.51
N ALA A 346 -25.47 2.01 -22.83
CA ALA A 346 -24.36 2.13 -23.78
C ALA A 346 -23.51 3.39 -23.55
N GLY A 347 -24.13 4.54 -23.26
CA GLY A 347 -23.43 5.78 -22.91
C GLY A 347 -22.59 5.66 -21.64
N ALA A 348 -23.09 4.95 -20.61
CA ALA A 348 -22.33 4.72 -19.38
C ALA A 348 -21.09 3.83 -19.61
N TYR A 349 -21.21 2.77 -20.42
CA TYR A 349 -20.05 1.95 -20.79
C TYR A 349 -19.04 2.73 -21.63
N ALA A 350 -19.51 3.53 -22.60
CA ALA A 350 -18.63 4.39 -23.40
C ALA A 350 -17.89 5.43 -22.53
N GLU A 351 -18.53 5.97 -21.49
CA GLU A 351 -17.86 6.86 -20.52
C GLU A 351 -16.73 6.14 -19.78
N VAL A 352 -16.94 4.89 -19.37
CA VAL A 352 -15.92 4.07 -18.70
C VAL A 352 -14.78 3.74 -19.64
N GLU A 353 -15.07 3.29 -20.87
CA GLU A 353 -14.05 2.99 -21.88
C GLU A 353 -13.20 4.22 -22.21
N ARG A 354 -13.84 5.38 -22.40
CA ARG A 354 -13.15 6.66 -22.59
C ARG A 354 -12.26 7.02 -21.40
N ALA A 355 -12.73 6.79 -20.18
CA ALA A 355 -11.97 7.08 -18.97
C ALA A 355 -10.76 6.15 -18.81
N LEU A 356 -10.92 4.85 -19.11
CA LEU A 356 -9.82 3.88 -19.14
C LEU A 356 -8.79 4.25 -20.22
N ALA A 357 -9.23 4.60 -21.43
CA ALA A 357 -8.34 5.05 -22.50
C ALA A 357 -7.55 6.33 -22.11
N ALA A 358 -8.20 7.28 -21.43
CA ALA A 358 -7.51 8.47 -20.92
C ALA A 358 -6.49 8.12 -19.83
N TRP A 359 -6.78 7.14 -18.99
CA TRP A 359 -5.83 6.62 -18.00
C TRP A 359 -4.63 5.93 -18.65
N ASP A 360 -4.86 5.05 -19.61
CA ASP A 360 -3.81 4.34 -20.34
C ASP A 360 -2.91 5.33 -21.10
N ALA A 361 -3.50 6.35 -21.74
CA ALA A 361 -2.75 7.42 -22.38
C ALA A 361 -1.83 8.18 -21.41
N VAL A 362 -2.27 8.40 -20.16
CA VAL A 362 -1.42 9.00 -19.11
C VAL A 362 -0.30 8.04 -18.71
N LEU A 363 -0.57 6.75 -18.57
CA LEU A 363 0.45 5.75 -18.23
C LEU A 363 1.50 5.55 -19.32
N GLU A 364 1.14 5.80 -20.57
CA GLU A 364 2.01 5.73 -21.75
C GLU A 364 2.77 7.02 -22.05
N GLU A 365 2.48 8.13 -21.33
CA GLU A 365 3.22 9.39 -21.52
C GLU A 365 4.74 9.16 -21.38
N PRO A 366 5.55 9.58 -22.38
CA PRO A 366 7.00 9.43 -22.34
C PRO A 366 7.60 10.05 -21.07
N GLY A 367 8.62 9.37 -20.52
CA GLY A 367 9.35 9.85 -19.34
C GLY A 367 8.68 9.59 -17.99
N ARG A 368 7.46 9.02 -17.96
CA ARG A 368 6.82 8.62 -16.69
C ARG A 368 7.31 7.30 -16.13
N ARG A 369 7.65 6.36 -17.02
CA ARG A 369 8.11 5.04 -16.64
C ARG A 369 9.59 5.07 -16.27
N LEU A 370 9.91 4.64 -15.07
CA LEU A 370 11.27 4.31 -14.65
C LEU A 370 11.59 2.88 -15.11
N THR A 371 12.73 2.68 -15.76
CA THR A 371 13.21 1.35 -16.16
C THR A 371 14.57 1.07 -15.54
N LEU A 372 14.70 -0.05 -14.82
CA LEU A 372 15.88 -0.43 -14.06
C LEU A 372 16.44 -1.78 -14.52
N SER A 373 17.75 -1.82 -14.73
CA SER A 373 18.49 -3.08 -14.89
C SER A 373 19.01 -3.54 -13.53
N LEU A 374 18.30 -4.49 -12.92
CA LEU A 374 18.64 -5.01 -11.59
C LEU A 374 19.70 -6.11 -11.69
N ARG A 375 20.65 -6.10 -10.75
CA ARG A 375 21.68 -7.13 -10.60
C ARG A 375 21.25 -8.17 -9.57
N GLU A 376 21.95 -9.30 -9.51
CA GLU A 376 21.75 -10.25 -8.40
C GLU A 376 21.92 -9.55 -7.04
N GLY A 377 20.96 -9.79 -6.15
CA GLY A 377 20.89 -9.19 -4.82
C GLY A 377 20.29 -7.79 -4.77
N ASP A 378 19.92 -7.19 -5.91
CA ASP A 378 19.12 -5.97 -5.91
C ASP A 378 17.66 -6.32 -5.56
N CYS A 379 17.19 -5.80 -4.43
CA CYS A 379 15.83 -5.98 -3.96
C CYS A 379 15.03 -4.68 -4.03
N THR A 380 14.00 -4.62 -4.88
CA THR A 380 13.09 -3.47 -4.89
C THR A 380 11.97 -3.68 -3.89
N VAL A 381 11.76 -2.69 -3.01
CA VAL A 381 10.63 -2.65 -2.08
C VAL A 381 9.61 -1.65 -2.62
N VAL A 382 8.45 -2.16 -3.03
CA VAL A 382 7.43 -1.44 -3.78
C VAL A 382 6.19 -1.27 -2.91
N HIS A 383 5.69 -0.05 -2.78
CA HIS A 383 4.37 0.21 -2.22
C HIS A 383 3.31 -0.14 -3.26
N ASN A 384 2.82 -1.38 -3.23
CA ASN A 384 1.96 -1.98 -4.25
C ASN A 384 0.61 -1.24 -4.43
N HIS A 385 0.11 -0.52 -3.42
CA HIS A 385 -1.07 0.34 -3.61
C HIS A 385 -0.77 1.67 -4.32
N ARG A 386 0.48 2.00 -4.64
CA ARG A 386 0.86 3.29 -5.25
C ARG A 386 1.65 3.10 -6.53
N VAL A 387 2.74 2.34 -6.44
CA VAL A 387 3.70 2.20 -7.53
C VAL A 387 3.31 1.00 -8.37
N MET A 388 2.94 1.27 -9.62
CA MET A 388 2.69 0.24 -10.62
C MET A 388 4.05 -0.29 -11.08
N HIS A 389 4.13 -1.58 -11.36
CA HIS A 389 5.36 -2.22 -11.77
C HIS A 389 5.11 -3.19 -12.92
N GLY A 390 6.17 -3.55 -13.64
CA GLY A 390 6.11 -4.39 -14.82
C GLY A 390 7.50 -4.82 -15.23
N ARG A 391 7.61 -5.34 -16.44
CA ARG A 391 8.88 -5.91 -16.94
C ARG A 391 8.92 -5.89 -18.45
N GLU A 392 10.08 -5.55 -19.00
CA GLU A 392 10.32 -5.73 -20.43
C GLU A 392 10.40 -7.22 -20.82
N SER A 393 10.23 -7.52 -22.09
CA SER A 393 10.41 -8.89 -22.58
C SER A 393 11.88 -9.33 -22.53
N PHE A 394 12.09 -10.64 -22.49
CA PHE A 394 13.40 -11.27 -22.66
C PHE A 394 13.22 -12.62 -23.36
N SER A 395 14.30 -13.35 -23.53
CA SER A 395 14.41 -14.62 -24.23
C SER A 395 15.42 -15.46 -23.47
N LEU A 396 15.27 -16.77 -23.50
CA LEU A 396 16.23 -17.71 -22.91
C LEU A 396 16.60 -18.65 -24.05
N GLN A 397 17.88 -18.74 -24.39
CA GLN A 397 18.39 -19.44 -25.57
C GLN A 397 19.05 -20.79 -25.23
N GLY A 398 19.36 -21.06 -23.95
CA GLY A 398 20.05 -22.29 -23.52
C GLY A 398 19.44 -22.98 -22.30
N GLU A 399 19.74 -24.28 -22.16
CA GLU A 399 19.48 -25.02 -20.93
C GLU A 399 20.31 -24.43 -19.77
N GLY A 400 19.65 -24.07 -18.68
CA GLY A 400 20.28 -23.46 -17.50
C GLY A 400 20.26 -21.92 -17.48
N GLU A 401 19.86 -21.25 -18.57
CA GLU A 401 19.58 -19.82 -18.53
C GLU A 401 18.27 -19.57 -17.78
N ALA A 402 18.31 -18.73 -16.74
CA ALA A 402 17.12 -18.38 -15.98
C ALA A 402 17.17 -16.92 -15.56
N ARG A 403 16.05 -16.23 -15.77
CA ARG A 403 15.72 -15.03 -14.99
C ARG A 403 14.91 -15.49 -13.78
N SER A 404 15.40 -15.23 -12.57
CA SER A 404 14.72 -15.61 -11.34
C SER A 404 14.63 -14.46 -10.34
N ILE A 405 13.46 -14.34 -9.72
CA ILE A 405 13.19 -13.41 -8.64
C ILE A 405 12.64 -14.21 -7.47
N ILE A 406 13.06 -13.85 -6.27
CA ILE A 406 12.44 -14.29 -5.02
C ILE A 406 11.66 -13.11 -4.48
N GLY A 407 10.38 -13.32 -4.22
CA GLY A 407 9.50 -12.27 -3.77
C GLY A 407 8.69 -12.63 -2.53
N CYS A 408 8.19 -11.59 -1.88
CA CYS A 408 7.28 -11.73 -0.76
C CYS A 408 6.38 -10.50 -0.65
N TYR A 409 5.30 -10.64 0.13
CA TYR A 409 4.30 -9.60 0.33
C TYR A 409 4.21 -9.21 1.80
N THR A 410 3.90 -7.95 2.08
CA THR A 410 3.50 -7.51 3.42
C THR A 410 2.29 -6.60 3.32
N GLY A 411 1.59 -6.37 4.43
CA GLY A 411 0.50 -5.42 4.46
C GLY A 411 0.97 -3.99 4.62
N VAL A 412 0.05 -3.08 4.29
CA VAL A 412 0.24 -1.65 4.52
C VAL A 412 0.07 -1.32 6.00
N ASP A 413 -0.69 -2.12 6.74
CA ASP A 413 -0.98 -1.87 8.15
C ASP A 413 0.23 -2.15 9.04
N GLU A 414 1.06 -3.15 8.71
CA GLU A 414 2.31 -3.42 9.39
C GLU A 414 3.34 -2.33 9.11
N LEU A 415 3.46 -1.86 7.86
CA LEU A 415 4.28 -0.68 7.52
C LEU A 415 3.82 0.55 8.33
N ARG A 416 2.51 0.77 8.41
CA ARG A 416 1.88 1.85 9.19
C ARG A 416 2.09 1.70 10.68
N SER A 417 1.99 0.50 11.21
CA SER A 417 2.26 0.20 12.61
C SER A 417 3.73 0.49 12.93
N ARG A 418 4.63 -0.06 12.12
CA ARG A 418 6.08 0.09 12.27
C ARG A 418 6.51 1.54 12.23
N TRP A 419 6.10 2.27 11.20
CA TRP A 419 6.42 3.68 11.08
C TRP A 419 5.85 4.53 12.20
N ARG A 420 4.60 4.29 12.64
CA ARG A 420 4.04 4.98 13.83
C ARG A 420 4.85 4.69 15.09
N ALA A 421 5.28 3.45 15.30
CA ALA A 421 6.08 3.08 16.45
C ALA A 421 7.45 3.80 16.46
N GLU A 422 8.07 4.00 15.29
CA GLU A 422 9.36 4.71 15.17
C GLU A 422 9.21 6.23 15.23
N THR A 423 8.13 6.80 14.66
CA THR A 423 8.02 8.25 14.39
C THR A 423 6.97 9.00 15.20
N MET A 424 6.24 8.34 16.10
CA MET A 424 5.38 9.06 17.06
C MET A 424 6.24 10.01 17.90
N LEU A 425 6.24 11.26 17.45
CA LEU A 425 6.95 12.40 17.99
C LEU A 425 6.60 12.58 19.46
N VAL A 426 7.68 12.65 20.26
CA VAL A 426 7.71 12.91 21.69
C VAL A 426 7.26 11.70 22.50
N ARG A 427 8.22 11.03 23.15
CA ARG A 427 8.01 10.39 24.45
C ARG A 427 7.38 11.44 25.37
N VAL A 428 6.06 11.61 25.32
CA VAL A 428 5.34 12.39 26.32
C VAL A 428 5.64 11.62 27.59
N LYS A 429 6.52 12.17 28.44
CA LYS A 429 6.64 11.67 29.81
C LYS A 429 5.20 11.55 30.28
N PRO A 430 4.75 10.36 30.74
CA PRO A 430 3.37 10.18 31.11
C PRO A 430 2.99 11.34 32.01
N LEU A 431 1.91 12.06 31.66
CA LEU A 431 1.42 13.16 32.47
C LEU A 431 1.26 12.61 33.89
N LYS A 432 2.12 13.08 34.80
CA LYS A 432 1.99 12.81 36.23
C LYS A 432 0.83 13.67 36.69
N PHE A 433 -0.36 13.07 36.75
CA PHE A 433 -1.51 13.62 37.46
C PHE A 433 -1.47 13.12 38.90
#